data_AF-A0A2H6LNN9-F1
#
_entry.id   AF-A0A2H6LNN9-F1
#
_cell.length_a   1.000
_cell.length_b   1.000
_cell.length_c   1.000
_cell.angle_alpha   90.00
_cell.angle_beta   90.00
_cell.angle_gamma   90.00
#
_symmetry.space_group_name_H-M   'P 1'
#
loop_
_entity.id
_entity.type
_entity.pdbx_description
1 polymer ?
#
loop_
_entity_poly.entity_id
_entity_poly.type
_entity_poly.pdbx_seq_one_letter_code
_entity_poly.pdbx_strand_id
1 'polypeptide(L)' 'MKVGQSMIALKYFAFFVLLLAALLSAIRQMSLALDEGNLERFTLWTSVASLIAGLPIILW' A
#
# COMPACT_ATOMS: atom_id res chain seq x y z
N MET A 1 -29.43 -2.66 -7.20
CA MET A 1 -28.23 -3.54 -7.21
C MET A 1 -28.56 -4.83 -6.48
N LYS A 2 -28.26 -6.01 -7.04
CA LYS A 2 -28.38 -7.28 -6.32
C LYS A 2 -27.42 -7.24 -5.11
N VAL A 3 -27.88 -7.61 -3.92
CA VAL A 3 -27.11 -7.55 -2.66
C VAL A 3 -25.70 -8.18 -2.78
N GLY A 4 -25.58 -9.28 -3.55
CA GLY A 4 -24.29 -9.92 -3.81
C GLY A 4 -23.25 -9.04 -4.54
N GLN A 5 -23.67 -8.16 -5.44
CA GLN A 5 -22.77 -7.23 -6.14
C GLN A 5 -22.24 -6.14 -5.20
N SER A 6 -23.09 -5.64 -4.29
CA SER A 6 -22.70 -4.65 -3.28
C SER A 6 -21.63 -5.19 -2.32
N MET A 7 -21.74 -6.47 -1.92
CA MET A 7 -20.77 -7.12 -1.04
C MET A 7 -19.40 -7.30 -1.71
N ILE A 8 -19.37 -7.59 -3.01
CA ILE A 8 -18.13 -7.71 -3.79
C ILE A 8 -17.46 -6.34 -3.92
N ALA A 9 -18.21 -5.30 -4.27
CA ALA A 9 -17.69 -3.94 -4.35
C ALA A 9 -17.10 -3.46 -3.01
N LEU A 10 -17.76 -3.77 -1.89
CA LEU A 10 -17.26 -3.41 -0.56
C LEU A 10 -15.94 -4.10 -0.21
N LYS A 11 -15.79 -5.39 -0.56
CA LYS A 11 -14.54 -6.13 -0.35
C LYS A 11 -13.38 -5.50 -1.12
N TYR A 12 -13.59 -5.17 -2.39
CA TYR A 12 -12.56 -4.52 -3.21
C TYR A 12 -12.24 -3.11 -2.75
N PHE A 13 -13.26 -2.34 -2.37
CA PHE A 13 -13.06 -1.02 -1.78
C PHE A 13 -12.20 -1.10 -0.52
N ALA A 14 -12.55 -2.00 0.41
CA ALA A 14 -11.77 -2.22 1.63
C ALA A 14 -10.33 -2.64 1.31
N PHE A 15 -10.13 -3.53 0.33
CA PHE A 15 -8.81 -3.95 -0.10
C PHE A 15 -7.96 -2.78 -0.62
N PHE A 16 -8.50 -1.94 -1.51
CA PHE A 16 -7.78 -0.77 -2.03
C PHE A 16 -7.51 0.28 -0.96
N VAL A 17 -8.44 0.49 -0.02
CA VAL A 17 -8.22 1.39 1.12
C VAL A 17 -7.08 0.89 2.01
N LEU A 18 -7.02 -0.42 2.27
CA LEU A 18 -5.92 -1.04 3.02
C LEU A 18 -4.57 -0.87 2.30
N LEU A 19 -4.53 -1.10 0.99
CA LEU A 19 -3.32 -0.88 0.19
C LEU A 19 -2.88 0.59 0.23
N LEU A 20 -3.82 1.52 0.10
CA LEU A 20 -3.54 2.96 0.18
C LEU A 20 -2.97 3.34 1.54
N ALA A 21 -3.57 2.87 2.63
CA ALA A 21 -3.07 3.12 3.98
C ALA A 21 -1.66 2.55 4.19
N ALA A 22 -1.39 1.34 3.69
CA ALA A 22 -0.07 0.72 3.75
C ALA A 22 0.99 1.51 2.95
N LEU A 23 0.64 1.98 1.75
CA LEU A 23 1.51 2.84 0.93
C LEU A 23 1.84 4.15 1.64
N LEU A 24 0.84 4.85 2.17
CA LEU A 24 1.05 6.10 2.91
C LEU A 24 1.94 5.88 4.14
N SER A 25 1.76 4.77 4.84
CA SER A 25 2.62 4.39 5.96
C SER A 25 4.06 4.15 5.51
N ALA A 26 4.28 3.41 4.42
CA ALA A 26 5.61 3.17 3.88
C ALA A 26 6.29 4.48 3.45
N ILE A 27 5.56 5.39 2.80
CA ILE A 27 6.07 6.73 2.45
C ILE A 27 6.49 7.50 3.69
N ARG A 28 5.69 7.50 4.75
CA ARG A 28 6.05 8.15 6.01
C ARG A 28 7.34 7.57 6.61
N GLN A 29 7.48 6.25 6.58
CA GLN A 29 8.69 5.58 7.08
C GLN A 29 9.93 5.86 6.21
N MET A 30 9.75 6.00 4.89
CA MET A 30 10.81 6.47 3.98
C MET A 30 11.25 7.90 4.33
N SER A 31 10.31 8.81 4.57
CA SER A 31 10.64 10.18 4.99
C SER A 31 11.44 10.21 6.29
N LEU A 32 11.01 9.45 7.30
CA LEU A 32 11.75 9.34 8.57
C LEU A 32 13.15 8.76 8.37
N ALA A 33 13.31 7.77 7.50
CA ALA A 33 14.62 7.20 7.20
C ALA A 33 15.55 8.21 6.51
N LEU A 34 15.02 9.06 5.63
CA LEU A 34 15.78 10.16 5.01
C LEU A 34 16.18 11.22 6.04
N ASP A 35 15.28 11.58 6.95
CA ASP A 35 15.54 12.52 8.04
C ASP A 35 16.65 12.00 8.98
N GLU A 36 16.69 10.68 9.21
CA GLU A 36 17.74 9.99 9.98
C GLU A 36 19.05 9.78 9.19
N GLY A 37 19.08 10.09 7.89
CA GLY A 37 20.22 9.78 7.01
C GLY A 37 20.45 8.28 6.79
N ASN A 38 19.46 7.44 7.09
CA ASN A 38 19.56 5.98 7.05
C ASN A 38 19.09 5.42 5.70
N LEU A 39 20.04 5.32 4.75
CA LEU A 39 19.77 4.82 3.40
C LEU A 39 19.36 3.34 3.34
N GLU A 40 19.83 2.51 4.26
CA GLU A 40 19.44 1.10 4.34
C GLU A 40 17.94 0.99 4.66
N ARG A 41 17.51 1.70 5.71
CA ARG A 41 16.10 1.75 6.11
C ARG A 41 15.23 2.38 5.02
N PHE A 42 15.72 3.42 4.35
CA PHE A 42 15.03 4.02 3.20
C PHE A 42 14.81 2.99 2.09
N THR A 43 15.87 2.30 1.67
CA THR A 43 15.82 1.29 0.59
C THR A 43 14.87 0.14 0.92
N LEU A 44 14.85 -0.29 2.19
CA LEU A 44 13.88 -1.29 2.67
C LEU A 44 12.44 -0.81 2.51
N TRP A 45 12.12 0.40 2.99
CA TRP A 45 10.75 0.94 2.87
C TRP A 45 10.36 1.26 1.44
N THR A 46 11.31 1.66 0.58
CA THR A 46 11.08 1.80 -0.87
C THR A 46 10.71 0.47 -1.49
N SER A 47 11.46 -0.60 -1.17
CA SER A 47 11.18 -1.94 -1.69
C SER A 47 9.79 -2.43 -1.24
N VAL A 48 9.44 -2.23 0.03
CA VAL A 48 8.10 -2.55 0.57
C VAL A 48 7.01 -1.75 -0.17
N ALA A 49 7.20 -0.44 -0.35
CA ALA A 49 6.26 0.40 -1.07
C ALA A 49 6.07 -0.06 -2.53
N SER A 50 7.15 -0.43 -3.22
CA SER A 50 7.10 -0.97 -4.58
C SER A 50 6.30 -2.27 -4.67
N LEU A 51 6.47 -3.18 -3.70
CA LEU A 51 5.68 -4.41 -3.64
C LEU A 51 4.19 -4.12 -3.45
N ILE A 52 3.85 -3.22 -2.52
CA ILE A 52 2.44 -2.84 -2.27
C ILE A 52 1.84 -2.18 -3.51
N ALA A 53 2.58 -1.29 -4.18
CA ALA A 53 2.14 -0.63 -5.41
C ALA A 53 1.92 -1.61 -6.58
N GLY A 54 2.67 -2.71 -6.62
CA GLY A 54 2.55 -3.76 -7.64
C GLY A 54 1.37 -4.72 -7.41
N LEU A 55 0.88 -4.88 -6.18
CA LEU A 55 -0.19 -5.83 -5.85
C LEU A 55 -1.46 -5.66 -6.68
N PRO A 56 -2.01 -4.44 -6.87
CA PRO A 56 -3.16 -4.21 -7.75
C PRO A 56 -2.98 -4.72 -9.18
N ILE A 57 -1.75 -4.66 -9.71
CA ILE A 57 -1.46 -5.05 -11.10
C ILE A 57 -1.31 -6.57 -11.21
N ILE A 58 -0.82 -7.23 -10.17
CA ILE A 58 -0.59 -8.68 -10.17
C ILE A 58 -1.89 -9.46 -9.91
N LEU A 59 -2.77 -8.92 -9.08
CA LEU A 59 -3.97 -9.61 -8.60
C LEU A 59 -5.21 -9.39 -9.47
N TRP A 60 -5.11 -8.61 -10.55
CA TRP A 60 -6.21 -8.21 -11.42
C TRP A 60 -5.86 -8.31 -12.90
#